data_AF-A0A9E0FBT2-F1
#
_entry.id   AF-A0A9E0FBT2-F1
#
_cell.length_a   1.000
_cell.length_b   1.000
_cell.length_c   1.000
_cell.angle_alpha   90.00
_cell.angle_beta   90.00
_cell.angle_gamma   90.00
#
_symmetry.space_group_name_H-M   'P 1'
#
loop_
_entity.id
_entity.type
_entity.pdbx_description
1 polymer ?
#
loop_
_entity_poly.entity_id
_entity_poly.type
_entity_poly.pdbx_seq_one_letter_code
_entity_poly.pdbx_strand_id
1 'polypeptide(L)'
;METSMYTYDLLETGCYYLVKMKEESPVTLIKVAVASDHCLFIQRYDDPMETEWKLKKDTLHDIIECLTDETVKTWEEQFLGSKNPFYEDDSNEE
;
A
#
# COMPACT_ATOMS: atom_id res chain seq x y z
N MET A 1 16.97 2.94 -21.94
CA MET A 1 16.34 2.02 -20.97
C MET A 1 14.86 2.30 -21.08
N GLU A 2 14.06 1.31 -21.50
CA GLU A 2 12.61 1.46 -21.51
C GLU A 2 12.14 1.51 -20.06
N THR A 3 11.66 2.67 -19.62
CA THR A 3 10.90 2.80 -18.38
C THR A 3 9.53 2.21 -18.63
N SER A 4 9.37 0.91 -18.33
CA SER A 4 8.07 0.26 -18.37
C SER A 4 7.16 0.93 -17.35
N MET A 5 6.25 1.78 -17.82
CA MET A 5 5.20 2.37 -16.99
C MET A 5 4.12 1.32 -16.76
N TYR A 6 3.85 1.01 -15.50
CA TYR A 6 2.74 0.14 -15.11
C TYR A 6 1.47 0.98 -14.96
N THR A 7 0.34 0.30 -14.80
CA THR A 7 -0.95 0.92 -14.54
C THR A 7 -1.60 0.34 -13.30
N TYR A 8 -2.48 1.11 -12.66
CA TYR A 8 -3.17 0.67 -11.44
C TYR A 8 -4.11 -0.53 -11.69
N ASP A 9 -4.48 -0.83 -12.93
CA ASP A 9 -5.31 -2.01 -13.28
C ASP A 9 -4.63 -3.35 -12.95
N LEU A 10 -3.31 -3.37 -12.79
CA LEU A 10 -2.53 -4.55 -12.40
C LEU A 10 -2.62 -4.86 -10.90
N LEU A 11 -3.20 -3.97 -10.09
CA LEU A 11 -3.27 -4.13 -8.65
C LEU A 11 -4.58 -4.79 -8.21
N GLU A 12 -4.47 -5.74 -7.29
CA GLU A 12 -5.58 -6.50 -6.74
C GLU A 12 -6.11 -5.89 -5.42
N THR A 13 -7.43 -5.96 -5.22
CA THR A 13 -8.08 -5.46 -4.00
C THR A 13 -7.71 -6.32 -2.80
N GLY A 14 -7.44 -5.68 -1.66
CA GLY A 14 -7.02 -6.34 -0.42
C GLY A 14 -5.50 -6.49 -0.28
N CYS A 15 -4.76 -6.36 -1.39
CA CYS A 15 -3.31 -6.49 -1.40
C CYS A 15 -2.58 -5.19 -1.05
N TYR A 16 -1.39 -5.35 -0.48
CA TYR A 16 -0.46 -4.28 -0.16
C TYR A 16 0.70 -4.30 -1.15
N TYR A 17 1.06 -3.14 -1.68
CA TYR A 17 2.11 -3.00 -2.68
C TYR A 17 3.13 -1.94 -2.28
N LEU A 18 4.40 -2.26 -2.48
CA LEU A 18 5.46 -1.25 -2.55
C LEU A 18 5.55 -0.76 -3.99
N VAL A 19 5.35 0.54 -4.19
CA VAL A 19 5.33 1.15 -5.52
C VAL A 19 6.21 2.39 -5.60
N LYS A 20 6.66 2.72 -6.81
CA LYS A 20 7.16 4.05 -7.15
C LYS A 20 6.13 4.75 -8.03
N MET A 21 5.65 5.90 -7.56
CA MET A 21 4.71 6.71 -8.33
C MET A 21 5.39 7.53 -9.42
N LYS A 22 6.62 7.98 -9.18
CA LYS A 22 7.48 8.69 -10.14
C LYS A 22 8.90 8.11 -10.08
N GLU A 23 9.70 8.35 -11.11
CA GLU A 23 11.07 7.82 -11.21
C GLU A 23 11.93 8.16 -9.99
N GLU A 24 11.89 9.42 -9.57
CA GLU A 24 12.64 9.96 -8.44
C GLU A 24 11.84 10.04 -7.14
N SER A 25 10.62 9.48 -7.08
CA SER A 25 9.86 9.47 -5.82
C SER A 25 10.41 8.41 -4.85
N PRO A 26 10.22 8.59 -3.52
CA PRO A 26 10.42 7.50 -2.58
C PRO A 26 9.49 6.32 -2.91
N VAL A 27 9.83 5.16 -2.36
CA VAL A 27 8.94 4.01 -2.36
C VAL A 27 7.80 4.28 -1.39
N THR A 28 6.58 4.10 -1.85
CA THR A 28 5.37 4.27 -1.04
C THR A 28 4.67 2.93 -0.89
N LEU A 29 4.27 2.61 0.33
CA LEU A 29 3.37 1.50 0.60
C LEU A 29 1.92 1.93 0.35
N ILE A 30 1.22 1.18 -0.48
CA ILE A 30 -0.21 1.36 -0.73
C ILE A 30 -1.01 0.10 -0.44
N LYS A 31 -2.26 0.27 -0.03
CA LYS A 31 -3.27 -0.81 0.01
C LYS A 31 -4.40 -0.47 -0.95
N VAL A 32 -4.80 -1.42 -1.79
CA VAL A 32 -6.01 -1.29 -2.60
C VAL A 32 -7.21 -1.68 -1.75
N ALA A 33 -7.98 -0.69 -1.29
CA ALA A 33 -9.10 -0.92 -0.39
C ALA A 33 -10.39 -1.26 -1.14
N VAL A 34 -10.65 -0.63 -2.28
CA VAL A 34 -11.86 -0.86 -3.09
C VAL A 34 -11.50 -0.82 -4.57
N ALA A 35 -12.07 -1.71 -5.37
CA ALA A 35 -12.07 -1.62 -6.83
C ALA A 35 -13.48 -1.35 -7.36
N SER A 36 -13.60 -0.41 -8.30
CA SER A 36 -14.75 -0.25 -9.17
C SER A 36 -14.40 -0.67 -10.59
N ASP A 37 -15.33 -0.52 -11.55
CA ASP A 37 -15.08 -0.84 -12.96
C ASP A 37 -13.87 -0.08 -13.52
N HIS A 38 -13.71 1.19 -13.13
CA HIS A 38 -12.72 2.09 -13.71
C HIS A 38 -11.72 2.69 -12.73
N CYS A 39 -11.96 2.58 -11.42
CA CYS A 39 -11.13 3.22 -10.41
C CYS A 39 -10.73 2.25 -9.30
N LEU A 40 -9.63 2.56 -8.63
CA LEU A 40 -9.24 1.97 -7.36
C LEU A 40 -9.25 3.04 -6.27
N PHE A 41 -9.78 2.70 -5.11
CA PHE A 41 -9.60 3.47 -3.88
C PHE A 41 -8.39 2.91 -3.14
N ILE A 42 -7.36 3.73 -2.98
CA ILE A 42 -6.10 3.33 -2.34
C ILE A 42 -5.90 4.07 -1.02
N GLN A 43 -5.26 3.40 -0.08
CA GLN A 43 -4.70 4.00 1.13
C GLN A 43 -3.19 4.05 0.98
N ARG A 44 -2.60 5.22 1.21
CA ARG A 44 -1.15 5.46 1.17
C ARG A 44 -0.65 5.65 2.58
N TYR A 45 0.35 4.87 2.96
CA TYR A 45 0.93 4.90 4.30
C TYR A 45 2.13 5.85 4.38
N ASP A 46 2.02 7.01 3.72
CA ASP A 46 2.96 8.12 3.85
C ASP A 46 2.74 8.86 5.20
N ASP A 47 3.50 9.94 5.43
CA ASP A 47 3.30 10.86 6.55
C ASP A 47 2.96 12.27 6.03
N PRO A 48 1.69 12.72 6.07
CA PRO A 48 0.53 12.06 6.68
C PRO A 48 -0.01 10.89 5.84
N MET A 49 -0.76 10.00 6.49
CA MET A 49 -1.47 8.92 5.81
C MET A 49 -2.60 9.52 4.96
N GLU A 50 -2.65 9.16 3.67
CA GLU A 50 -3.62 9.71 2.73
C GLU A 50 -4.47 8.60 2.09
N THR A 51 -5.67 8.95 1.65
CA THR A 51 -6.53 8.06 0.86
C THR A 51 -6.96 8.76 -0.40
N GLU A 52 -6.93 8.08 -1.54
CA GLU A 52 -7.28 8.70 -2.82
C GLU A 52 -7.90 7.71 -3.81
N TRP A 53 -8.65 8.25 -4.78
CA TRP A 53 -9.14 7.51 -5.93
C TRP A 53 -8.16 7.65 -7.09
N LYS A 54 -7.80 6.53 -7.71
CA LYS A 54 -7.01 6.45 -8.94
C LYS A 54 -7.81 5.84 -10.06
N LEU A 55 -7.65 6.33 -11.28
CA LEU A 55 -8.13 5.60 -12.45
C LEU A 55 -7.25 4.36 -12.62
N LYS A 56 -7.85 3.23 -12.99
CA LYS A 56 -7.09 2.02 -13.34
C LYS A 56 -6.06 2.25 -14.45
N LYS A 57 -6.33 3.22 -15.33
CA LYS A 57 -5.45 3.63 -16.43
C LYS A 57 -4.38 4.66 -16.02
N ASP A 58 -4.43 5.18 -14.79
CA ASP A 58 -3.35 6.02 -14.30
C ASP A 58 -2.06 5.20 -14.24
N THR A 59 -0.93 5.86 -14.48
CA THR A 59 0.36 5.19 -14.55
C THR A 59 1.11 5.21 -13.23
N LEU A 60 1.88 4.15 -13.02
CA LEU A 60 2.89 3.98 -11.99
C LEU A 60 4.26 3.91 -12.67
N HIS A 61 5.27 4.47 -12.03
CA HIS A 61 6.63 4.31 -12.53
C HIS A 61 7.10 2.88 -12.34
N ASP A 62 6.83 2.28 -11.17
CA ASP A 62 7.20 0.89 -10.89
C ASP A 62 6.24 0.25 -9.88
N ILE A 63 5.99 -1.06 -10.05
CA ILE A 63 5.36 -1.92 -9.05
C ILE A 63 6.48 -2.84 -8.55
N ILE A 64 7.03 -2.51 -7.38
CA ILE A 64 8.26 -3.16 -6.88
C ILE A 64 7.92 -4.54 -6.34
N GLU A 65 6.87 -4.61 -5.51
CA GLU A 65 6.52 -5.85 -4.82
C GLU A 65 5.05 -5.83 -4.38
N CYS A 66 4.37 -6.97 -4.53
CA CYS A 66 3.14 -7.28 -3.81
C CYS A 66 3.53 -8.02 -2.52
N LEU A 67 3.22 -7.44 -1.36
CA LEU A 67 3.62 -8.01 -0.08
C LEU A 67 2.76 -9.22 0.28
N THR A 68 3.38 -10.19 0.95
CA THR A 68 2.68 -11.31 1.59
C THR A 68 2.03 -10.88 2.89
N ASP A 69 1.02 -11.61 3.34
CA ASP A 69 0.33 -11.35 4.61
C ASP A 69 1.29 -11.34 5.81
N GLU A 70 2.29 -12.22 5.82
CA GLU A 70 3.33 -12.26 6.87
C GLU A 70 4.15 -10.97 6.91
N THR A 71 4.59 -10.48 5.74
CA THR A 71 5.35 -9.23 5.64
C THR A 71 4.50 -8.02 6.02
N VAL A 72 3.24 -8.00 5.60
CA VAL A 72 2.28 -6.95 5.99
C VAL A 72 2.10 -6.92 7.51
N LYS A 73 1.91 -8.09 8.15
CA LYS A 73 1.77 -8.18 9.60
C LYS A 73 2.99 -7.62 10.33
N THR A 74 4.20 -8.02 9.91
CA THR A 74 5.43 -7.47 10.49
C THR A 74 5.53 -5.95 10.31
N TRP A 75 5.16 -5.43 9.14
CA TRP A 75 5.13 -3.99 8.90
C TRP A 75 4.08 -3.28 9.78
N GLU A 76 2.88 -3.83 9.92
CA GLU A 76 1.81 -3.28 10.76
C GLU A 76 2.24 -3.20 12.23
N GLU A 77 2.90 -4.23 12.77
CA GLU A 77 3.46 -4.23 14.12
C GLU A 77 4.47 -3.08 14.33
N GLN A 78 5.34 -2.83 13.36
CA GLN A 78 6.32 -1.74 13.42
C GLN A 78 5.65 -0.36 13.26
N PHE A 79 4.69 -0.23 12.35
CA PHE A 79 4.01 1.01 12.05
C PHE A 79 3.07 1.44 13.18
N LEU A 80 2.30 0.51 13.74
CA LEU A 80 1.43 0.76 14.89
C LEU A 80 2.26 0.94 16.17
N GLY A 81 3.28 0.11 16.40
CA GLY A 81 4.19 0.24 17.53
C GLY A 81 4.94 1.58 17.56
N SER A 82 5.22 2.17 16.39
CA SER A 82 5.82 3.51 16.28
C SER A 82 4.82 4.66 16.37
N LYS A 83 3.54 4.46 16.04
CA LYS A 83 2.49 5.51 16.10
C LYS A 83 1.63 5.49 17.37
N ASN A 84 1.58 4.41 18.15
CA ASN A 84 0.84 4.37 19.42
C ASN A 84 1.31 3.21 20.36
N PRO A 85 1.87 3.50 21.55
CA PRO A 85 2.34 2.47 22.50
C PRO A 85 1.22 1.76 23.31
N PHE A 86 -0.04 1.86 22.88
CA PHE A 86 -1.23 1.38 23.61
C PHE A 86 -2.03 0.30 22.90
N TYR A 87 -1.46 -0.40 21.91
CA TYR A 87 -1.96 -1.73 21.59
C TYR A 87 -1.38 -2.70 22.61
N GLU A 88 -1.98 -2.69 23.81
CA GLU A 88 -1.85 -3.81 24.74
C GLU A 88 -2.39 -5.06 24.05
N ASP A 89 -1.54 -6.07 24.04
CA ASP A 89 -1.84 -7.45 23.71
C ASP A 89 -2.98 -7.94 24.61
N ASP A 90 -4.22 -7.86 24.15
CA ASP A 90 -5.37 -8.58 24.73
C ASP A 90 -5.29 -10.08 24.34
N SER A 91 -4.12 -10.68 24.57
CA SER A 91 -3.87 -12.12 24.50
C SER A 91 -3.57 -12.66 25.91
N ASN A 92 -4.42 -12.34 26.87
CA ASN A 92 -4.49 -13.11 28.12
C ASN A 92 -5.91 -13.65 28.32
N GLU A 93 -6.29 -14.59 27.44
CA GLU A 93 -7.26 -15.61 27.83
C GLU A 93 -6.58 -16.62 28.77
N GLU A 94 -7.15 -16.72 29.98
CA GLU A 94 -6.88 -17.60 31.15
C GLU A 94 -5.84 -17.16 32.20
#